data_AF-A0A535KRF1-F1
#
_entry.id   AF-A0A535KRF1-F1
#
_cell.length_a   1.000
_cell.length_b   1.000
_cell.length_c   1.000
_cell.angle_alpha   90.00
_cell.angle_beta   90.00
_cell.angle_gamma   90.00
#
_symmetry.space_group_name_H-M   'P 1'
#
loop_
_entity.id
_entity.type
_entity.pdbx_description
1 polymer ?
#
loop_
_entity_poly.entity_id
_entity_poly.type
_entity_poly.pdbx_seq_one_letter_code
_entity_poly.pdbx_strand_id
1 'polypeptide(L)' 'CFGGMVFVLIVLQLLTGILLAIYYVPDARGNPAPAYTSVLFIQNNVYLGWLIRGVHFWGANILILMVLLHMA' A
#
# COMPACT_ATOMS: atom_id res chain seq x y z
N CYS A 1 -0.65 13.16 -20.78
CA CYS A 1 -1.91 12.90 -20.05
C CYS A 1 -1.64 12.42 -18.62
N PHE A 2 -0.97 13.24 -17.79
CA PHE A 2 -0.55 12.81 -16.44
C PHE A 2 -1.71 12.71 -15.43
N GLY A 3 -2.73 13.57 -15.54
CA GLY A 3 -3.93 13.48 -14.69
C GLY A 3 -4.68 12.15 -14.79
N GLY A 4 -4.75 11.55 -15.99
CA GLY A 4 -5.35 10.21 -16.17
C GLY A 4 -4.55 9.10 -15.47
N MET A 5 -3.22 9.19 -15.51
CA MET A 5 -2.35 8.25 -14.78
C MET A 5 -2.49 8.41 -13.27
N VAL A 6 -2.63 9.64 -12.76
CA VAL A 6 -2.91 9.92 -11.35
C VAL A 6 -4.22 9.23 -10.93
N PHE A 7 -5.30 9.38 -11.70
CA PHE A 7 -6.57 8.73 -11.38
C PHE A 7 -6.44 7.20 -11.31
N VAL A 8 -5.77 6.57 -12.29
CA VAL A 8 -5.53 5.12 -12.30
C VAL A 8 -4.73 4.69 -11.07
N LEU A 9 -3.68 5.43 -10.71
CA LEU A 9 -2.85 5.12 -9.54
C LEU A 9 -3.64 5.28 -8.22
N ILE A 10 -4.52 6.27 -8.11
CA ILE A 10 -5.40 6.42 -6.94
C ILE A 10 -6.34 5.22 -6.80
N VAL A 11 -6.97 4.77 -7.89
CA VAL A 11 -7.84 3.59 -7.87
C VAL A 11 -7.03 2.35 -7.47
N LEU A 12 -5.84 2.16 -8.04
CA LEU A 12 -4.94 1.07 -7.68
C LEU A 12 -4.55 1.11 -6.19
N GLN A 13 -4.25 2.29 -5.64
CA GLN A 13 -3.92 2.45 -4.23
C GLN A 13 -5.09 2.20 -3.29
N LEU A 14 -6.29 2.60 -3.68
CA LEU A 14 -7.50 2.33 -2.90
C LEU A 14 -7.78 0.83 -2.83
N LEU A 15 -7.72 0.13 -3.97
CA LEU A 15 -7.95 -1.32 -4.03
C LEU A 15 -6.91 -2.09 -3.22
N THR A 16 -5.62 -1.83 -3.44
CA THR A 16 -4.55 -2.52 -2.71
C THR A 16 -4.53 -2.15 -1.22
N GLY A 17 -4.85 -0.90 -0.86
CA GLY A 17 -4.95 -0.44 0.52
C GLY A 17 -6.09 -1.13 1.28
N ILE A 18 -7.26 -1.27 0.67
CA ILE A 18 -8.39 -2.01 1.25
C ILE A 18 -8.01 -3.46 1.51
N LEU A 19 -7.35 -4.13 0.55
CA LEU A 19 -6.92 -5.52 0.70
C LEU A 19 -5.92 -5.69 1.86
N LEU A 20 -5.01 -4.73 2.05
CA LEU A 20 -4.05 -4.75 3.17
C LEU A 20 -4.74 -4.46 4.52
N ALA A 21 -5.74 -3.57 4.54
CA ALA A 21 -6.46 -3.19 5.75
C ALA A 21 -7.23 -4.35 6.39
N ILE A 22 -7.60 -5.38 5.62
CA ILE A 22 -8.27 -6.59 6.14
C ILE A 22 -7.34 -7.39 7.08
N TYR A 23 -6.03 -7.33 6.85
CA TYR A 23 -5.03 -8.10 7.63
C TYR A 23 -4.25 -7.25 8.62
N TYR A 24 -4.20 -5.93 8.43
CA TYR A 24 -3.40 -5.02 9.24
C TYR A 24 -4.05 -4.77 10.61
N VAL A 25 -3.25 -4.86 11.69
CA VAL A 25 -3.69 -4.59 13.06
C VAL A 25 -3.02 -3.30 13.56
N PRO A 26 -3.75 -2.19 13.69
CA PRO A 26 -3.19 -0.88 14.05
C PRO A 26 -3.00 -0.74 15.57
N ASP A 27 -2.23 -1.64 16.20
CA ASP A 27 -1.87 -1.55 17.63
C ASP A 27 -0.35 -1.51 17.83
N ALA A 28 0.10 -0.52 18.61
CA ALA A 28 1.49 -0.27 18.94
C ALA A 28 1.91 -0.86 20.30
N ARG A 29 0.98 -1.46 21.06
CA ARG A 29 1.25 -2.03 22.38
C ARG A 29 1.95 -3.40 22.27
N GLY A 30 2.99 -3.63 23.07
CA GLY A 30 3.74 -4.90 23.13
C GLY A 30 5.11 -4.84 22.47
N ASN A 31 5.87 -5.95 22.56
CA ASN A 31 7.21 -6.07 21.96
C ASN A 31 7.43 -7.51 21.44
N PRO A 32 7.29 -7.77 20.11
CA PRO A 32 6.99 -6.81 19.05
C PRO A 32 5.52 -6.37 19.01
N ALA A 33 5.27 -5.14 18.54
CA ALA A 33 3.92 -4.59 18.41
C ALA A 33 3.07 -5.34 17.35
N PRO A 34 1.74 -5.50 17.56
CA PRO A 34 0.83 -6.08 16.58
C PRO A 34 0.85 -5.41 15.19
N ALA A 35 1.11 -4.10 15.13
CA ALA A 35 1.33 -3.38 13.87
C ALA A 35 2.51 -3.93 13.06
N TYR A 36 3.57 -4.37 13.73
CA TYR A 36 4.72 -4.98 13.06
C TYR A 36 4.45 -6.45 12.71
N THR A 37 3.91 -7.22 13.65
CA THR A 37 3.67 -8.65 13.43
C THR A 37 2.60 -8.90 12.38
N SER A 38 1.58 -8.05 12.25
CA SER A 38 0.58 -8.13 11.18
C SER A 38 1.16 -7.85 9.79
N VAL A 39 2.11 -6.91 9.67
CA VAL A 39 2.83 -6.69 8.40
C VAL A 39 3.72 -7.88 8.04
N LEU A 40 4.41 -8.48 9.03
CA LEU A 40 5.18 -9.70 8.81
C LEU A 40 4.28 -10.87 8.38
N PHE A 41 3.07 -10.96 8.93
CA PHE A 41 2.09 -11.95 8.52
C PHE A 41 1.66 -11.75 7.05
N ILE A 42 1.35 -10.52 6.65
CA ILE A 42 1.05 -10.17 5.25
C ILE A 42 2.22 -10.52 4.33
N GLN A 43 3.46 -10.24 4.74
CA GLN A 43 4.65 -10.50 3.91
C GLN A 43 4.88 -11.99 3.66
N ASN A 44 4.73 -12.83 4.70
CA ASN A 44 5.25 -14.20 4.67
C ASN A 44 4.18 -15.29 4.61
N ASN A 45 2.97 -15.03 5.11
CA ASN A 45 1.95 -16.06 5.30
C ASN A 45 0.72 -15.87 4.42
N VAL A 46 0.40 -14.63 4.02
CA VAL A 46 -0.74 -14.37 3.11
C VAL A 46 -0.32 -14.67 1.68
N TYR A 47 -1.14 -15.47 0.97
CA TYR A 47 -0.94 -15.75 -0.45
C TYR A 47 -0.90 -14.45 -1.26
N LEU A 48 0.19 -14.22 -2.00
CA LEU A 48 0.50 -12.97 -2.73
C LEU A 48 0.50 -11.70 -1.86
N GLY A 49 0.55 -11.80 -0.53
CA GLY A 49 0.54 -10.63 0.34
C GLY A 49 1.78 -9.75 0.17
N TRP A 50 2.95 -10.34 -0.09
CA TRP A 50 4.17 -9.61 -0.46
C TRP A 50 4.00 -8.79 -1.74
N LEU A 51 3.28 -9.33 -2.73
CA LEU A 51 3.07 -8.69 -4.03
C LEU A 51 2.13 -7.50 -3.85
N ILE A 52 1.00 -7.69 -3.17
CA ILE A 52 0.02 -6.62 -2.92
C ILE A 52 0.66 -5.50 -2.11
N ARG A 53 1.43 -5.81 -1.06
CA ARG A 53 2.14 -4.79 -0.27
C ARG A 53 3.23 -4.10 -1.10
N GLY A 54 3.95 -4.84 -1.92
CA GLY A 54 4.95 -4.30 -2.84
C GLY A 54 4.33 -3.32 -3.85
N VAL A 55 3.24 -3.71 -4.50
CA VAL A 55 2.49 -2.85 -5.44
C VAL A 55 1.96 -1.61 -4.72
N HIS A 56 1.42 -1.75 -3.50
CA HIS A 56 0.95 -0.60 -2.73
C HIS A 56 2.10 0.37 -2.37
N PHE A 57 3.27 -0.16 -1.99
CA PHE A 57 4.43 0.66 -1.66
C PHE A 57 4.99 1.40 -2.89
N TRP A 58 5.26 0.69 -3.98
CA TRP A 58 5.79 1.30 -5.21
C TRP A 58 4.75 2.22 -5.88
N GLY A 59 3.48 1.82 -5.88
CA GLY A 59 2.37 2.62 -6.40
C GLY A 59 2.22 3.97 -5.71
N ALA A 60 2.41 4.04 -4.38
CA ALA A 60 2.39 5.30 -3.64
C ALA A 60 3.51 6.26 -4.09
N ASN A 61 4.72 5.74 -4.30
CA ASN A 61 5.86 6.53 -4.74
C ASN A 61 5.63 7.09 -6.16
N ILE A 62 5.14 6.24 -7.07
CA ILE A 62 4.83 6.66 -8.44
C ILE A 62 3.68 7.67 -8.44
N LEU A 63 2.66 7.50 -7.59
CA LEU A 63 1.55 8.45 -7.47
C LEU A 63 2.04 9.85 -7.14
N ILE A 64 2.92 10.00 -6.14
CA ILE A 64 3.49 11.31 -5.77
C ILE A 64 4.22 11.94 -6.96
N LEU A 65 5.08 11.15 -7.63
CA LEU A 65 5.81 11.61 -8.80
C LEU A 65 4.85 12.06 -9.94
N MET A 66 3.79 11.29 -10.20
CA MET A 66 2.83 11.61 -11.25
C MET A 66 1.97 12.83 -10.92
N VAL A 67 1.64 13.06 -9.64
CA VAL A 67 0.96 14.28 -9.20
C VAL A 67 1.85 15.50 -9.45
N LEU A 68 3.14 15.42 -9.14
CA LEU A 68 4.09 16.50 -9.44
C LEU A 68 4.21 16.77 -10.94
N LEU A 69 4.36 15.72 -11.76
CA LEU A 69 4.41 15.85 -13.22
C LEU A 69 3.09 16.33 -13.84
N HIS A 70 1.96 16.13 -13.18
CA HIS A 70 0.67 16.63 -13.66
C HIS A 70 0.47 18.12 -13.39
N MET A 71 1.02 18.62 -12.29
CA MET A 71 0.90 20.03 -11.88
C MET A 71 1.93 20.95 -12.54
N ALA A 72 3.06 20.38 -13.00
CA ALA A 72 4.08 21.08 -13.78
C ALA A 72 3.60 21.37 -15.21
#